data_AF-A0A699X6P5-F1
#
_entry.id   AF-A0A699X6P5-F1
#
_cell.length_a   1.000
_cell.length_b   1.000
_cell.length_c   1.000
_cell.angle_alpha   90.00
_cell.angle_beta   90.00
_cell.angle_gamma   90.00
#
_symmetry.space_group_name_H-M   'P 1'
#
loop_
_entity.id
_entity.type
_entity.pdbx_description
1 polymer ?
#
loop_
_entity_poly.entity_id
_entity_poly.type
_entity_poly.pdbx_seq_one_letter_code
_entity_poly.pdbx_strand_id
1 'polypeptide(L)'
;FNANLEFLLKSKEQIEEESRSIALINETPPQKAAKRRRLNKEAEDVEELKQHLEIVPNEDDDVFTYATPLARKVPVVDYQIIHVDNKPRYKIIREDDTHQL
;
A
#
# COMPACT_ATOMS: atom_id res chain seq x y z
N PHE A 1 -9.98 20.20 -6.80
CA PHE A 1 -10.41 19.04 -5.98
C PHE A 1 -11.68 18.49 -6.61
N ASN A 2 -11.71 17.22 -7.02
CA ASN A 2 -12.81 16.67 -7.81
C ASN A 2 -13.92 16.18 -6.87
N ALA A 3 -14.90 17.04 -6.55
CA ALA A 3 -16.01 16.74 -5.63
C ALA A 3 -16.79 15.46 -6.00
N ASN A 4 -16.77 15.07 -7.28
CA ASN A 4 -17.39 13.83 -7.75
C ASN A 4 -16.69 12.57 -7.22
N LEU A 5 -15.37 12.62 -6.99
CA LEU A 5 -14.62 11.49 -6.45
C LEU A 5 -14.94 11.27 -4.97
N GLU A 6 -15.04 12.36 -4.21
CA GLU A 6 -15.38 12.33 -2.78
C GLU A 6 -16.80 11.80 -2.56
N PHE A 7 -17.76 12.24 -3.38
CA PHE A 7 -19.12 11.71 -3.34
C PHE A 7 -19.19 10.21 -3.64
N LEU A 8 -18.42 9.74 -4.63
CA LEU A 8 -18.38 8.32 -4.98
C LEU A 8 -17.72 7.45 -3.89
N LEU A 9 -16.69 7.96 -3.23
CA LEU A 9 -16.06 7.28 -2.09
C LEU A 9 -17.03 7.17 -0.91
N LYS A 10 -17.72 8.28 -0.60
CA LYS A 10 -18.71 8.34 0.48
C LYS A 10 -19.89 7.39 0.24
N SER A 11 -20.40 7.32 -0.99
CA SER A 11 -21.50 6.41 -1.31
C SER A 11 -21.09 4.93 -1.24
N LYS A 12 -19.86 4.59 -1.65
CA LYS A 12 -19.31 3.25 -1.49
C LYS A 12 -19.20 2.84 -0.02
N GLU A 13 -18.64 3.71 0.81
CA GLU A 13 -18.50 3.47 2.24
C GLU A 13 -19.86 3.22 2.90
N GLN A 14 -20.86 4.04 2.54
CA GLN A 14 -22.22 3.92 3.07
C GLN A 14 -22.92 2.62 2.65
N ILE A 15 -22.77 2.20 1.39
CA ILE A 15 -23.32 0.92 0.89
C ILE A 15 -22.64 -0.27 1.60
N GLU A 16 -21.34 -0.19 1.83
CA GLU A 16 -20.59 -1.24 2.52
C GLU A 16 -21.02 -1.35 3.99
N GLU A 17 -21.20 -0.21 4.67
CA GLU A 17 -21.68 -0.14 6.04
C GLU A 17 -23.11 -0.69 6.17
N GLU A 18 -24.02 -0.30 5.27
CA GLU A 18 -25.39 -0.82 5.23
C GLU A 18 -25.41 -2.34 4.97
N SER A 19 -24.58 -2.83 4.06
CA SER A 19 -24.48 -4.26 3.75
C SER A 19 -24.00 -5.08 4.94
N ARG A 20 -23.01 -4.57 5.70
CA ARG A 20 -22.53 -5.20 6.94
C ARG A 20 -23.62 -5.22 8.01
N SER A 21 -24.38 -4.13 8.15
CA SER A 21 -25.49 -4.01 9.09
C SER A 21 -26.62 -5.01 8.77
N ILE A 22 -27.00 -5.14 7.50
CA ILE A 22 -27.97 -6.15 7.04
C ILE A 22 -27.49 -7.57 7.34
N ALA A 23 -26.21 -7.85 7.09
CA ALA A 23 -25.61 -9.16 7.41
C ALA A 23 -25.67 -9.48 8.93
N LEU A 24 -25.46 -8.48 9.79
CA LEU A 24 -25.54 -8.63 11.25
C LEU A 24 -26.98 -8.86 11.76
N ILE A 25 -27.97 -8.25 11.11
CA ILE A 25 -29.40 -8.39 11.45
C ILE A 25 -29.92 -9.78 11.08
N ASN A 26 -29.51 -10.29 9.91
CA ASN A 26 -29.89 -11.62 9.44
C ASN A 26 -29.14 -12.76 10.15
N GLU A 27 -28.14 -12.44 10.96
CA GLU A 27 -27.33 -13.42 11.68
C GLU A 27 -28.10 -14.01 12.88
N THR A 28 -28.30 -15.32 12.86
CA THR A 28 -29.02 -16.05 13.90
C THR A 28 -28.19 -16.19 15.19
N PRO A 29 -28.81 -16.36 16.39
CA PRO A 29 -28.08 -16.52 17.65
C PRO A 29 -26.98 -17.62 17.64
N PRO A 30 -27.17 -18.79 16.98
CA PRO A 30 -26.12 -19.80 16.84
C PRO A 30 -24.91 -19.33 16.01
N GLN A 31 -25.14 -18.55 14.95
CA GLN A 31 -24.07 -17.99 14.12
C GLN A 31 -23.29 -16.92 14.87
N LYS A 32 -23.97 -16.04 15.63
CA LYS A 32 -23.33 -15.05 16.51
C LYS A 32 -22.43 -15.71 17.55
N ALA A 33 -22.90 -16.80 18.17
CA ALA A 33 -22.12 -17.57 19.14
C ALA A 33 -20.91 -18.24 18.47
N ALA A 34 -21.08 -18.82 17.28
CA ALA A 34 -19.98 -19.43 16.52
C ALA A 34 -18.90 -18.39 16.12
N LYS A 35 -19.31 -17.20 15.67
CA LYS A 35 -18.40 -16.12 15.28
C LYS A 35 -17.61 -15.59 16.48
N ARG A 36 -18.27 -15.36 17.63
CA ARG A 36 -17.61 -14.99 18.88
C ARG A 36 -16.59 -16.04 19.33
N ARG A 37 -16.95 -17.32 19.26
CA ARG A 37 -16.03 -18.42 19.60
C ARG A 37 -14.80 -18.46 18.69
N ARG A 38 -14.96 -18.17 17.39
CA ARG A 38 -13.84 -18.07 16.44
C ARG A 38 -12.93 -16.87 16.77
N LEU A 39 -13.50 -15.70 17.01
CA LEU A 39 -12.74 -14.50 17.37
C LEU A 39 -11.97 -14.66 18.69
N ASN A 40 -12.58 -15.31 19.70
CA ASN A 40 -11.89 -15.58 20.96
C ASN A 40 -10.69 -16.53 20.77
N LYS A 41 -10.84 -17.55 19.92
CA LYS A 41 -9.75 -18.46 19.58
C LYS A 41 -8.63 -17.74 18.80
N GLU A 42 -8.98 -16.91 17.83
CA GLU A 42 -8.00 -16.13 17.06
C GLU A 42 -7.23 -15.15 17.95
N ALA A 43 -7.91 -14.53 18.93
CA ALA A 43 -7.26 -13.66 19.91
C ALA A 43 -6.27 -14.42 20.80
N GLU A 44 -6.65 -15.63 21.27
CA GLU A 44 -5.77 -16.52 22.04
C GLU A 44 -4.55 -16.96 21.21
N ASP A 45 -4.77 -17.37 19.95
CA ASP A 45 -3.69 -17.74 19.01
C ASP A 45 -2.73 -16.55 18.76
N VAL A 46 -3.24 -15.31 18.67
CA VAL A 46 -2.41 -14.10 18.52
C VAL A 46 -1.61 -13.77 19.78
N GLU A 47 -2.20 -13.94 20.97
CA GLU A 47 -1.45 -13.77 22.24
C GLU A 47 -0.36 -14.83 22.38
N GLU A 48 -0.66 -16.09 22.05
CA GLU A 48 0.32 -17.17 22.01
C GLU A 48 1.45 -16.85 21.02
N LEU A 49 1.14 -16.42 19.79
CA LEU A 49 2.15 -16.04 18.80
C LEU A 49 3.00 -14.86 19.27
N LYS A 50 2.42 -13.85 19.93
CA LYS A 50 3.19 -12.72 20.50
C LYS A 50 4.12 -13.17 21.63
N GLN A 51 3.69 -14.13 22.44
CA GLN A 51 4.53 -14.68 23.51
C GLN A 51 5.73 -15.45 22.93
N HIS A 52 5.52 -16.17 21.82
CA HIS A 52 6.58 -16.93 21.15
C HIS A 52 7.48 -16.06 20.26
N LEU A 53 6.97 -14.94 19.74
CA LEU A 53 7.77 -13.90 19.10
C LEU A 53 8.21 -12.88 20.15
N GLU A 54 9.22 -13.24 20.94
CA GLU A 54 10.04 -12.24 21.63
C GLU A 54 10.76 -11.42 20.55
N ILE A 55 10.13 -10.32 20.11
CA ILE A 55 10.74 -9.36 19.20
C ILE A 55 11.85 -8.67 20.00
N VAL A 56 13.07 -9.17 19.86
CA VAL A 56 14.27 -8.48 20.32
C VAL A 56 14.36 -7.18 19.51
N PRO A 57 14.20 -6.00 20.13
CA PRO A 57 14.51 -4.76 19.43
C PRO A 57 16.02 -4.80 19.12
N ASN A 58 16.37 -4.95 17.85
CA ASN A 58 17.75 -4.79 17.42
C ASN A 58 18.03 -3.28 17.38
N GLU A 59 18.46 -2.73 18.52
CA GLU A 59 18.84 -1.31 18.66
C GLU A 59 20.05 -0.92 17.78
N ASP A 60 20.71 -1.90 17.14
CA ASP A 60 21.93 -1.69 16.35
C ASP A 60 21.72 -1.64 14.83
N ASP A 61 20.50 -1.66 14.31
CA ASP A 61 20.25 -1.53 12.85
C ASP A 61 20.21 -0.07 12.36
N ASP A 62 20.62 0.87 13.22
CA ASP A 62 20.90 2.26 12.89
C ASP A 62 22.33 2.40 12.35
N VAL A 63 22.78 1.47 11.49
CA VAL A 63 23.98 1.69 10.68
C VAL A 63 23.63 2.78 9.66
N PHE A 64 23.76 4.03 10.10
CA PHE A 64 23.92 5.20 9.26
C PHE A 64 25.16 4.96 8.38
N THR A 65 24.94 4.22 7.30
CA THR A 65 25.83 4.22 6.16
C THR A 65 25.72 5.63 5.59
N TYR A 66 26.59 6.52 6.06
CA TYR A 66 26.95 7.71 5.30
C TYR A 66 27.55 7.20 4.00
N ALA A 67 26.69 6.88 3.02
CA ALA A 67 27.11 6.61 1.68
C ALA A 67 27.80 7.89 1.22
N THR A 68 29.13 7.87 1.13
CA THR A 68 29.84 8.86 0.33
C THR A 68 29.19 8.78 -1.04
N PRO A 69 28.52 9.84 -1.54
CA PRO A 69 27.95 9.80 -2.86
C PRO A 69 29.13 9.75 -3.82
N LEU A 70 29.51 8.53 -4.22
CA LEU A 70 30.32 8.29 -5.39
C LEU A 70 29.53 8.94 -6.51
N ALA A 71 29.97 10.13 -6.93
CA ALA A 71 29.34 10.96 -7.94
C ALA A 71 29.25 10.18 -9.25
N ARG A 72 28.27 9.28 -9.34
CA ARG A 72 27.87 8.62 -10.57
C ARG A 72 27.07 9.67 -11.31
N LYS A 73 27.71 10.25 -12.33
CA LYS A 73 27.02 10.97 -13.39
C LYS A 73 26.14 9.95 -14.10
N VAL A 74 24.90 9.79 -13.65
CA VAL A 74 23.90 9.01 -14.38
C VAL A 74 23.28 9.97 -15.40
N PRO A 75 23.50 9.77 -16.71
CA PRO A 75 22.89 10.62 -17.71
C PRO A 75 21.37 10.44 -17.63
N VAL A 76 20.68 11.53 -17.34
CA VAL A 76 19.21 11.59 -17.40
C VAL A 76 18.86 11.93 -18.85
N VAL A 77 18.17 11.01 -19.51
CA VAL A 77 17.81 11.15 -20.93
C VAL A 77 16.32 11.40 -21.06
N ASP A 78 15.96 12.55 -21.60
CA ASP A 78 14.56 12.90 -21.88
C ASP A 78 14.10 12.25 -23.19
N TYR A 79 12.95 11.57 -23.17
CA TYR A 79 12.35 10.94 -24.35
C TYR A 79 10.91 11.39 -24.57
N GLN A 80 10.51 11.46 -25.84
CA GLN A 80 9.13 11.67 -26.28
C GLN A 80 8.62 10.40 -26.94
N ILE A 81 7.41 9.98 -26.56
CA ILE A 81 6.70 8.89 -27.23
C ILE A 81 5.90 9.49 -28.37
N ILE A 82 6.23 9.14 -29.61
CA ILE A 82 5.52 9.55 -30.83
C ILE A 82 4.82 8.33 -31.45
N HIS A 83 3.68 8.53 -32.13
CA HIS A 83 2.97 7.47 -32.83
C HIS A 83 3.18 7.61 -34.34
N VAL A 84 3.77 6.59 -34.96
CA VAL A 84 3.96 6.50 -36.42
C VAL A 84 3.32 5.19 -36.88
N ASP A 85 2.41 5.26 -37.85
CA ASP A 85 1.63 4.11 -38.34
C ASP A 85 0.91 3.32 -37.23
N ASN A 86 0.27 4.04 -36.29
CA ASN A 86 -0.36 3.48 -35.09
C ASN A 86 0.58 2.71 -34.14
N LYS A 87 1.91 2.85 -34.29
CA LYS A 87 2.90 2.22 -33.40
C LYS A 87 3.67 3.29 -32.60
N PRO A 88 3.75 3.16 -31.26
CA PRO A 88 4.56 4.06 -30.45
C PRO A 88 6.05 3.86 -30.73
N ARG A 89 6.78 4.96 -30.88
CA ARG A 89 8.23 5.02 -31.08
C ARG A 89 8.80 6.05 -30.10
N TYR A 90 10.01 5.80 -29.63
CA TYR A 90 10.72 6.70 -28.71
C TYR A 90 11.63 7.63 -29.51
N LYS A 91 11.55 8.94 -29.22
CA LYS A 91 12.47 9.96 -29.74
C LYS A 91 13.18 10.60 -28.56
N ILE A 92 14.49 10.42 -28.48
CA ILE A 92 15.32 11.05 -27.45
C ILE A 92 15.44 12.55 -27.78
N ILE A 93 15.15 13.43 -26.82
CA ILE A 93 15.04 14.88 -27.01
C ILE A 93 16.32 15.60 -26.56
N ARG A 94 16.92 15.15 -25.45
CA ARG A 94 18.17 15.71 -24.90
C ARG A 94 18.95 14.65 -24.14
N GLU A 95 20.27 14.73 -24.25
CA GLU A 95 21.23 14.08 -23.37
C GLU A 95 21.80 15.22 -22.51
N ASP A 96 21.22 15.46 -21.33
CA ASP A 96 21.67 16.56 -20.47
C ASP A 96 22.96 16.14 -19.76
N ASP A 97 24.09 16.73 -20.18
CA ASP A 97 25.43 16.50 -19.63
C ASP A 97 25.73 17.34 -18.37
N THR A 98 24.72 18.01 -17.82
CA THR A 98 24.89 19.03 -16.79
C THR A 98 24.07 18.76 -15.54
N HIS A 99 24.65 17.97 -14.63
CA HIS A 99 24.29 18.00 -13.21
C HIS A 99 25.56 18.19 -12.37
N GLN A 100 25.72 19.39 -11.82
CA GLN A 100 26.59 19.66 -10.67
C GLN A 100 25.69 19.64 -9.43
N LEU A 101 26.06 18.83 -8.43
CA LEU A 101 25.52 18.90 -7.07
C LEU A 101 26.29 19.96 -6.28
#